data_AF-A0ABD5V7F4-F1
#
_entry.id   AF-A0ABD5V7F4-F1
#
_cell.length_a   1.000
_cell.length_b   1.000
_cell.length_c   1.000
_cell.angle_alpha   90.00
_cell.angle_beta   90.00
_cell.angle_gamma   90.00
#
_symmetry.space_group_name_H-M   'P 1'
#
loop_
_entity.id
_entity.type
_entity.pdbx_description
1 polymer ?
#
loop_
_entity_poly.entity_id
_entity_poly.type
_entity_poly.pdbx_seq_one_letter_code
_entity_poly.pdbx_strand_id
1 'polypeptide(L)'
;MDRRQLLASGALVGSGLLGDTTLRAARRHLGLWSAPPKPRATPVVRDPGLTGRIDAVDDDAVTVSVTATDPRDPFRVVVCRRTYPDGRVRARARTDRVRVDADTPTATVTVEVADGTVERDRDPWFYEVYARPGLDGERRAYLCESAPYAWTSAGDAVRAPRVADAKPAVDGGDFERRRDRNDYALTYRWRDVADATWAVDYRVRRSTHEAAVAADRGYVRTYEESLASPVAAHLLASLDQDARRPETRRRTPDDGRNDSPDANRDDNRADGRDDSRDDRDTDSGLASLSAGRRFDALVRFVQAIEYGYDADTVGAYDYHRTVEETLVAGVGDCKDRTYLLAGLLHHAFDCRTALLFQSGHVLLGVHPDDVPALPYAHDPVRIGDDDWVPVEPSLRVPVGYHTSAPFIAVYAGGEWRYHDASAIVRGADRVLETFTDYVI
;
A
#
# COMPACT_ATOMS: atom_id res chain seq x y z
N MET A 1 -16.61 0.66 -11.42
CA MET A 1 -18.04 0.37 -11.30
C MET A 1 -18.47 0.73 -9.87
N ASP A 2 -19.34 1.72 -9.67
CA ASP A 2 -20.03 1.99 -8.37
C ASP A 2 -21.19 0.98 -8.24
N ARG A 3 -21.61 0.59 -7.03
CA ARG A 3 -22.76 -0.28 -6.76
C ARG A 3 -24.04 0.13 -7.50
N ARG A 4 -24.27 1.43 -7.76
CA ARG A 4 -25.36 1.92 -8.65
C ARG A 4 -25.25 1.38 -10.09
N GLN A 5 -24.03 1.20 -10.58
CA GLN A 5 -23.74 0.66 -11.90
C GLN A 5 -23.85 -0.87 -11.93
N LEU A 6 -23.57 -1.57 -10.80
CA LEU A 6 -23.84 -3.00 -10.66
C LEU A 6 -25.36 -3.27 -10.65
N LEU A 7 -26.14 -2.45 -9.92
CA LEU A 7 -27.60 -2.51 -9.91
C LEU A 7 -28.21 -2.14 -11.28
N ALA A 8 -27.67 -1.14 -11.97
CA ALA A 8 -28.09 -0.81 -13.34
C ALA A 8 -27.72 -1.92 -14.35
N SER A 9 -26.59 -2.61 -14.15
CA SER A 9 -26.20 -3.76 -14.97
C SER A 9 -27.09 -4.99 -14.69
N GLY A 10 -27.45 -5.22 -13.42
CA GLY A 10 -28.46 -6.22 -13.03
C GLY A 10 -29.84 -5.92 -13.60
N ALA A 11 -30.25 -4.64 -13.62
CA ALA A 11 -31.48 -4.20 -14.27
C ALA A 11 -31.44 -4.40 -15.80
N LEU A 12 -30.29 -4.18 -16.44
CA LEU A 12 -30.05 -4.44 -17.88
C LEU A 12 -30.15 -5.93 -18.24
N VAL A 13 -29.61 -6.82 -17.41
CA VAL A 13 -29.75 -8.29 -17.60
C VAL A 13 -31.20 -8.74 -17.39
N GLY A 14 -31.96 -8.04 -16.54
CA GLY A 14 -33.41 -8.27 -16.37
C GLY A 14 -34.31 -7.61 -17.41
N SER A 15 -33.81 -6.76 -18.31
CA SER A 15 -34.64 -5.96 -19.22
C SER A 15 -34.27 -6.13 -20.69
N GLY A 16 -34.76 -7.22 -21.30
CA GLY A 16 -34.90 -7.38 -22.75
C GLY A 16 -35.92 -6.41 -23.40
N LEU A 17 -36.09 -5.19 -22.86
CA LEU A 17 -37.16 -4.25 -23.24
C LEU A 17 -36.75 -2.76 -23.31
N LEU A 18 -35.47 -2.39 -23.16
CA LEU A 18 -35.06 -0.97 -23.22
C LEU A 18 -34.18 -0.65 -24.42
N GLY A 19 -34.62 0.36 -25.19
CA GLY A 19 -34.07 0.76 -26.48
C GLY A 19 -32.71 1.46 -26.43
N ASP A 20 -32.21 1.69 -27.64
CA ASP A 20 -30.85 2.10 -28.04
C ASP A 20 -30.31 3.40 -27.38
N THR A 21 -31.18 4.19 -26.76
CA THR A 21 -30.86 5.42 -26.02
C THR A 21 -30.31 5.14 -24.62
N THR A 22 -30.77 4.09 -23.94
CA THR A 22 -30.30 3.71 -22.60
C THR A 22 -28.87 3.16 -22.64
N LEU A 23 -28.54 2.45 -23.72
CA LEU A 23 -27.18 1.97 -24.03
C LEU A 23 -26.18 3.11 -24.31
N ARG A 24 -26.63 4.22 -24.89
CA ARG A 24 -25.78 5.42 -25.11
C ARG A 24 -25.59 6.24 -23.83
N ALA A 25 -26.60 6.31 -22.97
CA ALA A 25 -26.47 6.90 -21.63
C ALA A 25 -25.52 6.06 -20.76
N ALA A 26 -25.63 4.74 -20.82
CA ALA A 26 -24.68 3.80 -20.22
C ALA A 26 -23.25 4.04 -20.77
N ARG A 27 -23.05 4.15 -22.09
CA ARG A 27 -21.72 4.45 -22.65
C ARG A 27 -21.15 5.81 -22.23
N ARG A 28 -21.97 6.85 -22.06
CA ARG A 28 -21.53 8.19 -21.63
C ARG A 28 -21.29 8.31 -20.12
N HIS A 29 -22.04 7.58 -19.29
CA HIS A 29 -21.98 7.70 -17.82
C HIS A 29 -21.26 6.53 -17.12
N LEU A 30 -20.97 5.43 -17.82
CA LEU A 30 -20.26 4.25 -17.28
C LEU A 30 -18.75 4.25 -17.57
N GLY A 31 -18.20 5.24 -18.27
CA GLY A 31 -16.75 5.38 -18.46
C GLY A 31 -16.08 4.17 -19.11
N LEU A 32 -16.82 3.43 -19.94
CA LEU A 32 -16.25 2.32 -20.69
C LEU A 32 -15.31 2.88 -21.76
N TRP A 33 -14.02 2.61 -21.53
CA TRP A 33 -12.91 2.69 -22.48
C TRP A 33 -12.16 4.03 -22.44
N SER A 34 -11.45 4.21 -21.34
CA SER A 34 -10.09 4.73 -21.39
C SER A 34 -9.27 3.82 -20.49
N ALA A 35 -8.22 3.20 -21.01
CA ALA A 35 -7.27 2.51 -20.15
C ALA A 35 -6.80 3.53 -19.09
N PRO A 36 -6.88 3.23 -17.79
CA PRO A 36 -6.37 4.14 -16.79
C PRO A 36 -4.90 4.44 -17.13
N PRO A 37 -4.44 5.70 -17.03
CA PRO A 37 -3.03 5.98 -17.18
C PRO A 37 -2.29 5.09 -16.18
N LYS A 38 -1.38 4.25 -16.68
CA LYS A 38 -0.62 3.32 -15.83
C LYS A 38 -0.07 4.10 -14.63
N PRO A 39 -0.44 3.75 -13.38
CA PRO A 39 0.12 4.40 -12.22
C PRO A 39 1.64 4.20 -12.26
N ARG A 40 2.38 5.28 -12.48
CA ARG A 40 3.85 5.30 -12.54
C ARG A 40 4.44 5.73 -11.20
N ALA A 41 3.93 5.20 -10.10
CA ALA A 41 4.75 5.26 -8.89
C ALA A 41 5.94 4.32 -9.14
N THR A 42 7.14 4.90 -9.23
CA THR A 42 8.36 4.10 -9.34
C THR A 42 8.63 3.55 -7.95
N PRO A 43 8.92 2.24 -7.78
CA PRO A 43 9.35 1.70 -6.49
C PRO A 43 10.47 2.56 -5.94
N VAL A 44 10.28 3.08 -4.74
CA VAL A 44 11.18 4.06 -4.16
C VAL A 44 12.27 3.33 -3.39
N VAL A 45 13.47 3.30 -3.94
CA VAL A 45 14.64 2.87 -3.16
C VAL A 45 14.99 4.00 -2.20
N ARG A 46 15.14 3.68 -0.90
CA ARG A 46 15.71 4.61 0.10
C ARG A 46 17.12 4.16 0.45
N ASP A 47 17.95 5.13 0.82
CA ASP A 47 19.26 4.86 1.41
C ASP A 47 19.19 5.24 2.89
N PRO A 48 19.31 4.28 3.82
CA PRO A 48 19.10 4.54 5.25
C PRO A 48 20.14 5.51 5.84
N GLY A 49 21.32 5.63 5.23
CA GLY A 49 22.34 6.57 5.71
C GLY A 49 22.40 7.87 4.92
N LEU A 50 21.38 8.18 4.11
CA LEU A 50 21.19 9.48 3.48
C LEU A 50 19.79 10.02 3.79
N THR A 51 19.73 11.27 4.23
CA THR A 51 18.48 11.99 4.44
C THR A 51 18.53 13.34 3.74
N GLY A 52 17.38 13.85 3.32
CA GLY A 52 17.27 15.19 2.76
C GLY A 52 16.16 16.00 3.39
N ARG A 53 16.29 17.33 3.32
CA ARG A 53 15.29 18.30 3.72
C ARG A 53 15.26 19.42 2.70
N ILE A 54 14.07 19.83 2.28
CA ILE A 54 13.89 21.05 1.51
C ILE A 54 13.83 22.20 2.50
N ASP A 55 14.77 23.13 2.38
CA ASP A 55 14.92 24.28 3.27
C ASP A 55 14.14 25.49 2.75
N ALA A 56 14.16 25.69 1.44
CA ALA A 56 13.47 26.78 0.76
C ALA A 56 12.98 26.37 -0.63
N VAL A 57 11.92 27.03 -1.07
CA VAL A 57 11.36 26.92 -2.41
C VAL A 57 11.14 28.35 -2.89
N ASP A 58 11.88 28.73 -3.92
CA ASP A 58 11.75 30.01 -4.63
C ASP A 58 11.30 29.68 -6.06
N ASP A 59 10.47 30.52 -6.68
CA ASP A 59 9.88 30.35 -8.03
C ASP A 59 10.29 29.09 -8.82
N ASP A 60 11.52 29.08 -9.35
CA ASP A 60 12.09 28.00 -10.15
C ASP A 60 13.32 27.33 -9.49
N ALA A 61 13.56 27.54 -8.20
CA ALA A 61 14.69 26.97 -7.46
C ALA A 61 14.26 26.28 -6.16
N VAL A 62 14.90 25.16 -5.86
CA VAL A 62 14.72 24.45 -4.59
C VAL A 62 16.05 24.37 -3.86
N THR A 63 16.07 24.76 -2.58
CA THR A 63 17.24 24.60 -1.71
C THR A 63 17.06 23.35 -0.85
N VAL A 64 18.01 22.43 -0.94
CA VAL A 64 18.00 21.13 -0.26
C VAL A 64 19.24 20.98 0.60
N SER A 65 19.05 20.63 1.86
CA SER A 65 20.10 20.08 2.72
C SER A 65 20.07 18.57 2.68
N VAL A 66 21.21 17.94 2.39
CA VAL A 66 21.38 16.49 2.38
C VAL A 66 22.39 16.10 3.45
N THR A 67 21.99 15.21 4.35
CA THR A 67 22.80 14.74 5.47
C THR A 67 23.09 13.25 5.33
N ALA A 68 24.35 12.85 5.52
CA ALA A 68 24.78 11.46 5.56
C ALA A 68 25.17 11.03 6.98
N THR A 69 24.87 9.78 7.34
CA THR A 69 25.34 9.20 8.61
C THR A 69 26.81 8.79 8.57
N ASP A 70 27.30 8.47 7.37
CA ASP A 70 28.64 7.96 7.11
C ASP A 70 29.19 8.61 5.84
N PRO A 71 30.52 8.73 5.67
CA PRO A 71 31.12 9.25 4.45
C PRO A 71 30.60 8.50 3.20
N ARG A 72 30.21 9.25 2.17
CA ARG A 72 29.65 8.67 0.94
C ARG A 72 30.46 9.04 -0.29
N ASP A 73 30.45 8.15 -1.27
CA ASP A 73 30.90 8.47 -2.61
C ASP A 73 30.13 9.69 -3.16
N PRO A 74 30.78 10.57 -3.93
CA PRO A 74 30.12 11.74 -4.47
C PRO A 74 28.90 11.37 -5.31
N PHE A 75 27.76 11.99 -5.01
CA PHE A 75 26.47 11.74 -5.67
C PHE A 75 25.89 13.02 -6.26
N ARG A 76 24.85 12.92 -7.08
CA ARG A 76 24.09 14.09 -7.56
C ARG A 76 22.77 14.18 -6.84
N VAL A 77 22.37 15.40 -6.48
CA VAL A 77 21.00 15.68 -6.06
C VAL A 77 20.17 15.91 -7.32
N VAL A 78 19.09 15.15 -7.46
CA VAL A 78 18.15 15.24 -8.57
C VAL A 78 16.84 15.74 -8.01
N VAL A 79 16.34 16.85 -8.57
CA VAL A 79 15.07 17.44 -8.19
C VAL A 79 14.09 17.29 -9.35
N CYS A 80 12.89 16.78 -9.06
CA CYS A 80 11.80 16.66 -10.02
C CYS A 80 10.65 17.55 -9.56
N ARG A 81 10.21 18.49 -10.40
CA ARG A 81 8.95 19.22 -10.22
C ARG A 81 7.82 18.37 -10.77
N ARG A 82 6.77 18.17 -9.97
CA ARG A 82 5.61 17.37 -10.35
C ARG A 82 4.31 18.11 -10.14
N THR A 83 3.33 17.85 -10.98
CA THR A 83 1.95 18.30 -10.74
C THR A 83 1.38 17.64 -9.49
N TYR A 84 0.51 18.36 -8.79
CA TYR A 84 -0.16 17.93 -7.59
C TYR A 84 -1.67 17.89 -7.82
N PRO A 85 -2.38 16.83 -7.37
CA PRO A 85 -1.90 15.67 -6.63
C PRO A 85 -1.40 14.51 -7.51
N ASP A 86 -1.60 14.57 -8.82
CA ASP A 86 -1.43 13.42 -9.73
C ASP A 86 0.03 12.98 -9.98
N GLY A 87 1.01 13.80 -9.60
CA GLY A 87 2.42 13.44 -9.60
C GLY A 87 3.08 13.36 -10.98
N ARG A 88 2.53 13.94 -12.06
CA ARG A 88 3.20 13.91 -13.38
C ARG A 88 4.47 14.76 -13.33
N VAL A 89 5.59 14.24 -13.85
CA VAL A 89 6.85 14.99 -13.94
C VAL A 89 6.71 16.10 -14.97
N ARG A 90 6.96 17.34 -14.55
CA ARG A 90 6.97 18.53 -15.42
C ARG A 90 8.38 18.92 -15.80
N ALA A 91 9.22 19.09 -14.80
CA ALA A 91 10.60 19.49 -14.97
C ALA A 91 11.52 18.65 -14.10
N ARG A 92 12.78 18.56 -14.53
CA ARG A 92 13.81 17.82 -13.80
C ARG A 92 15.14 18.52 -13.94
N ALA A 93 15.80 18.72 -12.81
CA ALA A 93 17.15 19.25 -12.76
C ALA A 93 18.03 18.40 -11.85
N ARG A 94 19.33 18.66 -11.90
CA ARG A 94 20.32 17.98 -11.07
C ARG A 94 21.48 18.90 -10.78
N THR A 95 22.09 18.69 -9.63
CA THR A 95 23.36 19.32 -9.28
C THR A 95 24.54 18.67 -10.02
N ASP A 96 25.69 19.32 -9.90
CA ASP A 96 26.98 18.64 -9.94
C ASP A 96 27.15 17.69 -8.76
N ARG A 97 28.33 17.05 -8.66
CA ARG A 97 28.59 16.08 -7.60
C ARG A 97 28.68 16.80 -6.25
N VAL A 98 27.87 16.34 -5.32
CA VAL A 98 27.87 16.71 -3.90
C VAL A 98 28.75 15.73 -3.15
N ARG A 99 29.56 16.26 -2.23
CA ARG A 99 30.35 15.49 -1.28
C ARG A 99 29.83 15.74 0.12
N VAL A 100 29.68 14.66 0.87
CA VAL A 100 29.40 14.66 2.30
C VAL A 100 30.38 13.68 2.92
N ASP A 101 31.11 14.13 3.92
CA ASP A 101 32.18 13.40 4.60
C ASP A 101 32.02 13.52 6.12
N ALA A 102 32.91 12.89 6.88
CA ALA A 102 32.81 12.86 8.34
C ALA A 102 32.89 14.26 8.96
N ASP A 103 33.66 15.16 8.35
CA ASP A 103 33.86 16.53 8.84
C ASP A 103 32.71 17.46 8.40
N THR A 104 32.12 17.18 7.23
CA THR A 104 30.99 17.92 6.66
C THR A 104 29.85 16.96 6.33
N PRO A 105 29.12 16.45 7.34
CA PRO A 105 28.09 15.42 7.13
C PRO A 105 26.84 15.96 6.43
N THR A 106 26.72 17.28 6.25
CA THR A 106 25.60 17.94 5.58
C THR A 106 26.08 18.87 4.48
N ALA A 107 25.47 18.74 3.29
CA ALA A 107 25.68 19.65 2.18
C ALA A 107 24.35 20.33 1.80
N THR A 108 24.40 21.65 1.60
CA THR A 108 23.25 22.43 1.12
C THR A 108 23.46 22.78 -0.35
N VAL A 109 22.46 22.50 -1.18
CA VAL A 109 22.49 22.77 -2.62
C VAL A 109 21.22 23.47 -3.07
N THR A 110 21.37 24.43 -3.97
CA THR A 110 20.24 25.07 -4.67
C THR A 110 20.18 24.52 -6.09
N VAL A 111 18.99 24.09 -6.50
CA VAL A 111 18.76 23.47 -7.80
C VAL A 111 17.70 24.26 -8.54
N GLU A 112 18.08 24.87 -9.66
CA GLU A 112 17.15 25.51 -10.58
C GLU A 112 16.42 24.45 -11.41
N VAL A 113 15.10 24.42 -11.32
CA VAL A 113 14.18 23.48 -11.97
C VAL A 113 13.26 24.26 -12.92
N ALA A 114 13.85 24.82 -13.97
CA ALA A 114 13.11 25.55 -14.98
C ALA A 114 12.11 24.63 -15.71
N ASP A 115 10.84 25.03 -15.74
CA ASP A 115 9.82 24.45 -16.61
C ASP A 115 9.86 25.24 -17.92
N GLY A 116 10.26 24.60 -19.02
CA GLY A 116 10.65 25.27 -20.28
C GLY A 116 9.52 26.01 -21.03
N THR A 117 8.39 26.30 -20.37
CA THR A 117 7.22 26.98 -20.92
C THR A 117 6.74 28.09 -19.99
N VAL A 118 6.63 29.30 -20.55
CA VAL A 118 6.34 30.58 -19.87
C VAL A 118 4.90 30.69 -19.32
N GLU A 119 4.01 29.77 -19.68
CA GLU A 119 2.71 29.69 -19.00
C GLU A 119 2.90 29.07 -17.63
N ARG A 120 3.08 29.94 -16.61
CA ARG A 120 2.97 29.58 -15.20
C ARG A 120 1.60 28.91 -15.00
N ASP A 121 1.64 27.59 -15.00
CA ASP A 121 0.47 26.72 -15.03
C ASP A 121 -0.38 26.95 -13.77
N ARG A 122 -1.71 26.85 -13.88
CA ARG A 122 -2.61 27.09 -12.73
C ARG A 122 -2.62 25.93 -11.74
N ASP A 123 -2.18 24.76 -12.17
CA ASP A 123 -2.22 23.55 -11.35
C ASP A 123 -1.16 23.59 -10.25
N PRO A 124 -1.52 23.24 -9.00
CA PRO A 124 -0.53 23.11 -7.94
C PRO A 124 0.57 22.09 -8.28
N TRP A 125 1.75 22.25 -7.70
CA TRP A 125 2.91 21.37 -7.91
C TRP A 125 3.65 21.07 -6.61
N PHE A 126 4.54 20.08 -6.63
CA PHE A 126 5.48 19.81 -5.54
C PHE A 126 6.82 19.32 -6.10
N TYR A 127 7.84 19.32 -5.25
CA TYR A 127 9.18 18.82 -5.58
C TYR A 127 9.41 17.46 -4.93
N GLU A 128 10.00 16.54 -5.68
CA GLU A 128 10.63 15.32 -5.18
C GLU A 128 12.14 15.40 -5.34
N VAL A 129 12.87 14.94 -4.33
CA VAL A 129 14.32 15.01 -4.29
C VAL A 129 14.91 13.61 -4.13
N TYR A 130 15.92 13.32 -4.94
CA TYR A 130 16.60 12.04 -4.98
C TYR A 130 18.12 12.24 -4.94
N ALA A 131 18.84 11.33 -4.28
CA ALA A 131 20.27 11.12 -4.49
C ALA A 131 20.46 10.11 -5.61
N ARG A 132 21.40 10.39 -6.52
CA ARG A 132 21.84 9.45 -7.54
C ARG A 132 23.34 9.21 -7.38
N PRO A 133 23.81 7.96 -7.15
CA PRO A 133 25.23 7.62 -7.12
C PRO A 133 25.95 8.00 -8.42
N GLY A 134 27.29 7.93 -8.43
CA GLY A 134 28.18 8.30 -9.54
C GLY A 134 27.92 7.64 -10.91
N LEU A 135 28.89 7.75 -11.84
CA LEU A 135 28.70 7.70 -13.31
C LEU A 135 27.88 6.50 -13.86
N ASP A 136 27.85 5.36 -13.17
CA ASP A 136 27.22 4.13 -13.65
C ASP A 136 25.97 3.71 -12.83
N GLY A 137 25.55 4.51 -11.84
CA GLY A 137 24.39 4.21 -11.00
C GLY A 137 23.06 4.61 -11.65
N GLU A 138 22.20 3.65 -11.99
CA GLU A 138 20.80 3.92 -12.33
C GLU A 138 19.92 4.13 -11.08
N ARG A 139 20.33 3.55 -9.94
CA ARG A 139 19.54 3.60 -8.70
C ARG A 139 19.44 5.04 -8.18
N ARG A 140 18.21 5.46 -7.91
CA ARG A 140 17.92 6.74 -7.25
C ARG A 140 17.44 6.42 -5.84
N ALA A 141 18.12 6.98 -4.84
CA ALA A 141 17.65 6.95 -3.47
C ALA A 141 16.75 8.17 -3.24
N TYR A 142 15.50 7.97 -2.85
CA TYR A 142 14.62 9.08 -2.47
C TYR A 142 15.10 9.71 -1.15
N LEU A 143 15.11 11.04 -1.12
CA LEU A 143 15.53 11.81 0.05
C LEU A 143 14.32 12.45 0.75
N CYS A 144 13.56 13.25 0.01
CA CYS A 144 12.42 13.99 0.55
C CYS A 144 11.50 14.55 -0.55
N GLU A 145 10.37 15.11 -0.13
CA GLU A 145 9.45 15.88 -0.98
C GLU A 145 9.05 17.18 -0.28
N SER A 146 8.54 18.15 -1.05
CA SER A 146 8.02 19.42 -0.53
C SER A 146 6.54 19.33 -0.12
N ALA A 147 6.02 20.41 0.47
CA ALA A 147 4.58 20.66 0.43
C ALA A 147 4.12 20.98 -1.00
N PRO A 148 2.82 20.90 -1.34
CA PRO A 148 2.35 21.45 -2.59
C PRO A 148 2.42 22.99 -2.58
N TYR A 149 2.65 23.56 -3.75
CA TYR A 149 2.72 24.99 -4.02
C TYR A 149 1.80 25.34 -5.19
N ALA A 150 1.34 26.59 -5.22
CA ALA A 150 0.59 27.18 -6.32
C ALA A 150 1.13 28.59 -6.57
N TRP A 151 0.92 29.10 -7.79
CA TRP A 151 1.28 30.47 -8.14
C TRP A 151 0.19 31.43 -7.66
N THR A 152 0.59 32.54 -7.04
CA THR A 152 -0.31 33.67 -6.83
C THR A 152 -0.56 34.42 -8.14
N SER A 153 -1.55 35.32 -8.16
CA SER A 153 -1.74 36.24 -9.29
C SER A 153 -0.56 37.21 -9.49
N ALA A 154 0.23 37.47 -8.45
CA ALA A 154 1.47 38.24 -8.52
C ALA A 154 2.65 37.40 -9.07
N GLY A 155 2.48 36.09 -9.15
CA GLY A 155 3.48 35.17 -9.67
C GLY A 155 4.44 34.63 -8.61
N ASP A 156 4.13 34.77 -7.32
CA ASP A 156 4.93 34.18 -6.24
C ASP A 156 4.51 32.73 -5.98
N ALA A 157 5.46 31.86 -5.65
CA ALA A 157 5.17 30.52 -5.19
C ALA A 157 4.68 30.52 -3.73
N VAL A 158 3.42 30.12 -3.50
CA VAL A 158 2.85 29.98 -2.15
C VAL A 158 2.41 28.55 -1.89
N ARG A 159 2.35 28.14 -0.62
CA ARG A 159 1.88 26.80 -0.27
C ARG A 159 0.42 26.62 -0.69
N ALA A 160 0.15 25.54 -1.41
CA ALA A 160 -1.20 25.13 -1.77
C ALA A 160 -1.83 24.29 -0.65
N PRO A 161 -3.18 24.28 -0.55
CA PRO A 161 -3.90 23.29 0.23
C PRO A 161 -3.58 21.87 -0.24
N ARG A 162 -3.61 20.90 0.69
CA ARG A 162 -3.50 19.48 0.36
C ARG A 162 -4.89 18.90 0.11
N VAL A 163 -4.98 17.89 -0.76
CA VAL A 163 -6.23 17.17 -1.09
C VAL A 163 -6.81 16.44 0.11
N ALA A 164 -5.95 15.95 0.99
CA ALA A 164 -6.36 15.25 2.20
C ALA A 164 -5.70 15.88 3.42
N ASP A 165 -6.48 15.97 4.49
CA ASP A 165 -5.95 16.32 5.81
C ASP A 165 -4.95 15.26 6.27
N ALA A 166 -3.98 15.72 7.05
CA ALA A 166 -3.03 14.82 7.68
C ALA A 166 -3.81 13.88 8.62
N LYS A 167 -3.85 12.59 8.28
CA LYS A 167 -4.38 11.57 9.18
C LYS A 167 -3.68 11.65 10.55
N PRO A 168 -4.43 11.60 11.67
CA PRO A 168 -3.85 11.69 13.01
C PRO A 168 -2.96 10.48 13.30
N ALA A 169 -2.12 10.61 14.33
CA ALA A 169 -1.35 9.47 14.82
C ALA A 169 -2.30 8.40 15.40
N VAL A 170 -1.91 7.14 15.25
CA VAL A 170 -2.56 5.96 15.85
C VAL A 170 -1.49 5.19 16.58
N ASP A 171 -1.74 4.88 17.85
CA ASP A 171 -0.87 4.08 18.70
C ASP A 171 -1.68 2.87 19.18
N GLY A 172 -1.66 1.81 18.36
CA GLY A 172 -2.44 0.59 18.57
C GLY A 172 -1.56 -0.66 18.59
N GLY A 173 -2.07 -1.73 19.19
CA GLY A 173 -1.30 -2.99 19.31
C GLY A 173 -0.95 -3.60 17.95
N ASP A 174 -1.95 -3.72 17.06
CA ASP A 174 -1.80 -4.37 15.75
C ASP A 174 -1.38 -3.37 14.65
N PHE A 175 -1.60 -2.08 14.86
CA PHE A 175 -1.28 -1.03 13.89
C PHE A 175 -0.87 0.27 14.60
N GLU A 176 0.24 0.85 14.15
CA GLU A 176 0.66 2.19 14.51
C GLU A 176 0.84 3.04 13.25
N ARG A 177 0.45 4.31 13.36
CA ARG A 177 0.73 5.34 12.36
C ARG A 177 1.27 6.55 13.05
N ARG A 178 2.43 7.01 12.61
CA ARG A 178 2.97 8.30 12.99
C ARG A 178 3.36 9.10 11.75
N ARG A 179 3.34 10.41 11.90
CA ARG A 179 3.86 11.30 10.88
C ARG A 179 5.35 11.47 11.06
N ASP A 180 6.12 11.14 10.03
CA ASP A 180 7.55 11.40 9.96
C ASP A 180 7.80 12.31 8.74
N ARG A 181 7.88 13.62 8.99
CA ARG A 181 8.01 14.65 7.96
C ARG A 181 6.88 14.59 6.91
N ASN A 182 7.20 14.13 5.69
CA ASN A 182 6.27 13.94 4.56
C ASN A 182 5.99 12.46 4.27
N ASP A 183 6.30 11.58 5.21
CA ASP A 183 5.90 10.17 5.19
C ASP A 183 4.89 9.88 6.31
N TYR A 184 4.02 8.91 6.05
CA TYR A 184 3.40 8.11 7.08
C TYR A 184 4.34 6.95 7.39
N ALA A 185 4.86 6.91 8.62
CA ALA A 185 5.56 5.75 9.14
C ALA A 185 4.51 4.84 9.80
N LEU A 186 4.42 3.61 9.30
CA LEU A 186 3.42 2.62 9.64
C LEU A 186 4.13 1.43 10.27
N THR A 187 3.52 0.86 11.31
CA THR A 187 3.96 -0.42 11.87
C THR A 187 2.76 -1.34 11.90
N TYR A 188 2.88 -2.51 11.29
CA TYR A 188 1.85 -3.55 11.34
C TYR A 188 2.35 -4.72 12.17
N ARG A 189 1.45 -5.31 12.94
CA ARG A 189 1.68 -6.56 13.67
C ARG A 189 0.55 -7.52 13.42
N TRP A 190 0.89 -8.78 13.14
CA TRP A 190 -0.11 -9.81 12.86
C TRP A 190 0.38 -11.17 13.34
N ARG A 191 -0.51 -12.17 13.30
CA ARG A 191 -0.16 -13.55 13.62
C ARG A 191 -0.42 -14.45 12.42
N ASP A 192 0.48 -15.40 12.20
CA ASP A 192 0.30 -16.45 11.20
C ASP A 192 -0.54 -17.62 11.75
N VAL A 193 -0.78 -18.65 10.92
CA VAL A 193 -1.52 -19.85 11.32
C VAL A 193 -0.86 -20.68 12.42
N ALA A 194 0.44 -20.48 12.67
CA ALA A 194 1.15 -21.10 13.78
C ALA A 194 1.13 -20.23 15.05
N ASP A 195 0.30 -19.17 15.07
CA ASP A 195 0.20 -18.16 16.12
C ASP A 195 1.53 -17.40 16.36
N ALA A 196 2.46 -17.45 15.40
CA ALA A 196 3.69 -16.68 15.47
C ALA A 196 3.38 -15.21 15.14
N THR A 197 3.79 -14.31 16.03
CA THR A 197 3.66 -12.87 15.79
C THR A 197 4.72 -12.39 14.82
N TRP A 198 4.29 -11.59 13.85
CA TRP A 198 5.11 -10.89 12.88
C TRP A 198 4.91 -9.39 13.03
N ALA A 199 5.92 -8.62 12.65
CA ALA A 199 5.85 -7.17 12.55
C ALA A 199 6.62 -6.67 11.33
N VAL A 200 6.12 -5.59 10.72
CA VAL A 200 6.83 -4.89 9.64
C VAL A 200 6.66 -3.38 9.82
N ASP A 201 7.75 -2.65 9.65
CA ASP A 201 7.72 -1.20 9.52
C ASP A 201 7.65 -0.83 8.04
N TYR A 202 6.71 0.03 7.67
CA TYR A 202 6.49 0.46 6.31
C TYR A 202 6.33 1.97 6.21
N ARG A 203 6.62 2.55 5.04
CA ARG A 203 6.49 3.99 4.82
C ARG A 203 5.71 4.29 3.56
N VAL A 204 4.70 5.14 3.68
CA VAL A 204 3.94 5.68 2.54
C VAL A 204 4.14 7.19 2.48
N ARG A 205 4.57 7.70 1.32
CA ARG A 205 4.73 9.15 1.12
C ARG A 205 3.37 9.84 1.15
N ARG A 206 3.31 11.04 1.71
CA ARG A 206 2.07 11.81 1.77
C ARG A 206 1.56 12.20 0.39
N SER A 207 2.43 12.61 -0.53
CA SER A 207 2.04 12.85 -1.93
C SER A 207 1.43 11.61 -2.59
N THR A 208 1.98 10.42 -2.31
CA THR A 208 1.48 9.15 -2.86
C THR A 208 0.09 8.82 -2.30
N HIS A 209 -0.12 8.99 -0.99
CA HIS A 209 -1.44 8.87 -0.38
C HIS A 209 -2.44 9.92 -0.91
N GLU A 210 -2.02 11.18 -1.07
CA GLU A 210 -2.90 12.26 -1.55
C GLU A 210 -3.27 12.08 -3.04
N ALA A 211 -2.36 11.58 -3.87
CA ALA A 211 -2.65 11.16 -5.24
C ALA A 211 -3.71 10.05 -5.27
N ALA A 212 -3.58 9.07 -4.37
CA ALA A 212 -4.56 8.01 -4.19
C ALA A 212 -5.93 8.53 -3.72
N VAL A 213 -5.98 9.46 -2.77
CA VAL A 213 -7.24 10.10 -2.34
C VAL A 213 -7.90 10.89 -3.50
N ALA A 214 -7.10 11.50 -4.38
CA ALA A 214 -7.60 12.20 -5.55
C ALA A 214 -8.01 11.28 -6.71
N ALA A 215 -7.65 10.00 -6.67
CA ALA A 215 -7.88 9.08 -7.77
C ALA A 215 -9.37 8.74 -7.91
N ASP A 216 -9.78 8.58 -9.16
CA ASP A 216 -11.06 7.94 -9.48
C ASP A 216 -11.06 6.50 -8.95
N ARG A 217 -12.24 6.02 -8.56
CA ARG A 217 -12.35 4.77 -7.81
C ARG A 217 -13.61 3.97 -8.14
N GLY A 218 -13.60 2.69 -7.80
CA GLY A 218 -14.71 1.77 -7.98
C GLY A 218 -14.22 0.33 -8.17
N TYR A 219 -15.09 -0.66 -7.97
CA TYR A 219 -14.71 -2.08 -7.86
C TYR A 219 -13.62 -2.53 -8.84
N VAL A 220 -13.95 -2.49 -10.14
CA VAL A 220 -13.05 -2.89 -11.23
C VAL A 220 -11.77 -2.08 -11.26
N ARG A 221 -11.87 -0.75 -11.24
CA ARG A 221 -10.73 0.13 -11.46
C ARG A 221 -9.72 0.00 -10.33
N THR A 222 -10.20 0.10 -9.09
CA THR A 222 -9.33 0.02 -7.90
C THR A 222 -8.70 -1.38 -7.80
N TYR A 223 -9.43 -2.43 -8.17
CA TYR A 223 -8.87 -3.79 -8.27
C TYR A 223 -7.79 -3.90 -9.35
N GLU A 224 -8.03 -3.47 -10.59
CA GLU A 224 -7.04 -3.54 -11.66
C GLU A 224 -5.79 -2.69 -11.37
N GLU A 225 -5.99 -1.49 -10.82
CA GLU A 225 -4.89 -0.63 -10.39
C GLU A 225 -4.09 -1.25 -9.23
N SER A 226 -4.74 -2.05 -8.37
CA SER A 226 -4.05 -2.78 -7.30
C SER A 226 -3.10 -3.87 -7.83
N LEU A 227 -3.46 -4.54 -8.93
CA LEU A 227 -2.60 -5.54 -9.58
C LEU A 227 -1.33 -4.91 -10.15
N ALA A 228 -1.41 -3.65 -10.60
CA ALA A 228 -0.26 -2.89 -11.08
C ALA A 228 0.35 -1.97 -10.01
N SER A 229 -0.04 -2.12 -8.72
CA SER A 229 0.32 -1.15 -7.70
C SER A 229 1.80 -1.27 -7.32
N PRO A 230 2.62 -0.24 -7.61
CA PRO A 230 4.02 -0.23 -7.19
C PRO A 230 4.16 -0.14 -5.66
N VAL A 231 3.13 0.34 -4.95
CA VAL A 231 3.10 0.35 -3.49
C VAL A 231 2.86 -1.05 -2.95
N ALA A 232 2.02 -1.88 -3.60
CA ALA A 232 1.89 -3.29 -3.26
C ALA A 232 3.19 -4.06 -3.52
N ALA A 233 3.84 -3.84 -4.67
CA ALA A 233 5.13 -4.45 -4.97
C ALA A 233 6.23 -4.07 -3.96
N HIS A 234 6.29 -2.79 -3.57
CA HIS A 234 7.26 -2.32 -2.59
C HIS A 234 6.95 -2.82 -1.18
N LEU A 235 5.68 -2.89 -0.78
CA LEU A 235 5.27 -3.50 0.47
C LEU A 235 5.64 -4.97 0.54
N LEU A 236 5.43 -5.72 -0.54
CA LEU A 236 5.85 -7.12 -0.62
C LEU A 236 7.36 -7.25 -0.40
N ALA A 237 8.17 -6.40 -1.05
CA ALA A 237 9.62 -6.42 -0.84
C ALA A 237 9.99 -6.15 0.62
N SER A 238 9.33 -5.21 1.30
CA SER A 238 9.50 -4.97 2.74
C SER A 238 9.03 -6.15 3.60
N LEU A 239 7.92 -6.81 3.26
CA LEU A 239 7.46 -8.00 3.97
C LEU A 239 8.45 -9.17 3.82
N ASP A 240 9.01 -9.34 2.62
CA ASP A 240 9.97 -10.39 2.34
C ASP A 240 11.32 -10.20 3.03
N GLN A 241 11.76 -8.94 3.18
CA GLN A 241 13.10 -8.60 3.67
C GLN A 241 13.11 -8.19 5.15
N ASP A 242 12.08 -7.47 5.61
CA ASP A 242 12.10 -6.75 6.88
C ASP A 242 11.06 -7.26 7.88
N ALA A 243 10.15 -8.16 7.47
CA ALA A 243 9.17 -8.72 8.40
C ALA A 243 9.88 -9.58 9.46
N ARG A 244 9.78 -9.16 10.71
CA ARG A 244 10.47 -9.81 11.84
C ARG A 244 9.45 -10.51 12.70
N ARG A 245 9.87 -11.60 13.35
CA ARG A 245 9.17 -12.13 14.51
C ARG A 245 9.67 -11.36 15.73
N PRO A 246 8.87 -10.50 16.38
CA PRO A 246 9.30 -9.87 17.61
C PRO A 246 9.71 -10.99 18.56
N GLU A 247 10.93 -10.92 19.10
CA GLU A 247 11.35 -11.88 20.10
C GLU A 247 10.26 -11.89 21.18
N THR A 248 9.64 -13.06 21.38
CA THR A 248 8.75 -13.26 22.50
C THR A 248 9.66 -13.09 23.69
N ARG A 249 9.61 -11.90 24.31
CA ARG A 249 10.42 -11.54 25.47
C ARG A 249 10.20 -12.66 26.47
N ARG A 250 11.12 -13.63 26.50
CA ARG A 250 11.06 -14.76 27.42
C ARG A 250 11.05 -14.08 28.77
N ARG A 251 9.89 -14.05 29.42
CA ARG A 251 9.84 -13.85 30.85
C ARG A 251 10.62 -15.03 31.39
N THR A 252 11.92 -14.84 31.60
CA THR A 252 12.68 -15.69 32.48
C THR A 252 11.84 -15.77 33.74
N PRO A 253 11.40 -16.97 34.15
CA PRO A 253 10.83 -17.12 35.48
C PRO A 253 11.85 -16.49 36.42
N ASP A 254 11.38 -15.50 37.18
CA ASP A 254 12.09 -14.94 38.31
C ASP A 254 12.39 -16.13 39.23
N ASP A 255 13.58 -16.72 39.07
CA ASP A 255 14.10 -17.74 39.98
C ASP A 255 14.37 -17.03 41.30
N GLY A 256 13.29 -16.83 42.04
CA GLY A 256 13.34 -16.50 43.45
C GLY A 256 14.08 -17.63 44.15
N ARG A 257 15.39 -17.45 44.36
CA ARG A 257 16.16 -18.25 45.30
C ARG A 257 17.33 -17.46 45.90
N ASN A 258 17.01 -16.96 47.09
CA ASN A 258 17.81 -16.95 48.31
C ASN A 258 19.11 -16.16 48.33
N ASP A 259 19.02 -15.05 49.04
CA ASP A 259 19.99 -14.59 50.01
C ASP A 259 20.63 -15.77 50.79
N SER A 260 21.94 -15.92 50.66
CA SER A 260 22.81 -16.28 51.78
C SER A 260 24.22 -15.72 51.53
N PRO A 261 24.82 -15.03 52.51
CA PRO A 261 26.16 -14.51 52.42
C PRO A 261 27.22 -15.55 52.86
N ASP A 262 28.47 -15.24 52.54
CA ASP A 262 29.73 -15.89 52.94
C ASP A 262 30.18 -17.12 52.14
N ALA A 263 31.16 -16.95 51.25
CA ALA A 263 32.58 -17.05 51.63
C ALA A 263 33.51 -17.04 50.39
N ASN A 264 34.64 -16.34 50.53
CA ASN A 264 35.85 -16.36 49.72
C ASN A 264 36.15 -17.66 48.96
N ARG A 265 36.56 -17.54 47.68
CA ARG A 265 37.84 -18.09 47.19
C ARG A 265 38.22 -17.61 45.79
N ASP A 266 39.45 -17.12 45.71
CA ASP A 266 40.32 -17.06 44.52
C ASP A 266 40.28 -18.38 43.73
N ASP A 267 40.23 -18.30 42.40
CA ASP A 267 41.36 -18.77 41.57
C ASP A 267 41.13 -18.56 40.07
N ASN A 268 42.20 -18.08 39.43
CA ASN A 268 42.44 -18.01 38.00
C ASN A 268 42.05 -19.28 37.23
N ARG A 269 41.40 -19.11 36.07
CA ARG A 269 41.77 -19.87 34.86
C ARG A 269 41.36 -19.15 33.58
N ALA A 270 42.41 -18.74 32.87
CA ALA A 270 42.38 -18.51 31.44
C ALA A 270 42.03 -19.81 30.71
N ASP A 271 41.05 -19.71 29.81
CA ASP A 271 40.86 -20.47 28.57
C ASP A 271 39.56 -19.86 27.99
N GLY A 272 39.56 -19.19 26.85
CA GLY A 272 39.96 -19.74 25.58
C GLY A 272 38.76 -19.52 24.66
N ARG A 273 38.82 -18.41 23.92
CA ARG A 273 38.17 -18.15 22.63
C ARG A 273 37.09 -19.17 22.19
N ASP A 274 35.83 -18.76 22.20
CA ASP A 274 34.95 -18.96 21.04
C ASP A 274 33.72 -18.03 21.11
N ASP A 275 33.95 -16.71 21.06
CA ASP A 275 32.91 -15.71 20.78
C ASP A 275 32.59 -15.69 19.28
N SER A 276 32.33 -16.86 18.71
CA SER A 276 31.61 -17.00 17.46
C SER A 276 30.14 -16.62 17.72
N ARG A 277 29.90 -15.31 17.89
CA ARG A 277 28.62 -14.69 17.53
C ARG A 277 28.41 -15.01 16.06
N ASP A 278 27.82 -16.18 15.82
CA ASP A 278 27.26 -16.55 14.53
C ASP A 278 26.05 -15.62 14.39
N ASP A 279 26.30 -14.39 13.91
CA ASP A 279 25.34 -13.39 13.41
C ASP A 279 24.62 -13.95 12.16
N ARG A 280 24.16 -15.20 12.22
CA ARG A 280 23.23 -15.81 11.27
C ARG A 280 21.81 -15.49 11.69
N ASP A 281 21.54 -14.21 11.87
CA ASP A 281 20.20 -13.65 11.92
C ASP A 281 19.67 -13.43 10.48
N THR A 282 20.16 -14.23 9.52
CA THR A 282 20.09 -13.98 8.08
C THR A 282 18.87 -14.58 7.37
N ASP A 283 17.83 -15.01 8.09
CA ASP A 283 16.59 -15.51 7.48
C ASP A 283 15.30 -14.94 8.12
N SER A 284 15.37 -13.67 8.55
CA SER A 284 14.28 -12.96 9.21
C SER A 284 13.41 -12.19 8.21
N GLY A 285 12.60 -12.90 7.44
CA GLY A 285 11.65 -12.29 6.49
C GLY A 285 10.64 -13.29 5.93
N LEU A 286 9.60 -12.84 5.24
CA LEU A 286 8.63 -13.79 4.64
C LEU A 286 9.24 -14.62 3.50
N ALA A 287 10.33 -14.14 2.87
CA ALA A 287 11.00 -14.85 1.79
C ALA A 287 11.69 -16.16 2.23
N SER A 288 12.00 -16.33 3.53
CA SER A 288 12.59 -17.56 4.05
C SER A 288 11.56 -18.67 4.29
N LEU A 289 10.27 -18.36 4.19
CA LEU A 289 9.19 -19.35 4.30
C LEU A 289 9.01 -20.15 3.01
N SER A 290 8.49 -21.38 3.11
CA SER A 290 8.02 -22.12 1.94
C SER A 290 6.91 -21.34 1.22
N ALA A 291 6.75 -21.55 -0.10
CA ALA A 291 5.77 -20.81 -0.90
C ALA A 291 4.35 -20.82 -0.30
N GLY A 292 3.87 -21.97 0.18
CA GLY A 292 2.56 -22.07 0.84
C GLY A 292 2.46 -21.32 2.16
N ARG A 293 3.52 -21.34 2.97
CA ARG A 293 3.55 -20.57 4.23
C ARG A 293 3.69 -19.06 3.98
N ARG A 294 4.44 -18.66 2.94
CA ARG A 294 4.55 -17.27 2.51
C ARG A 294 3.20 -16.75 1.98
N PHE A 295 2.50 -17.54 1.17
CA PHE A 295 1.16 -17.22 0.69
C PHE A 295 0.18 -17.01 1.84
N ASP A 296 0.10 -17.97 2.77
CA ASP A 296 -0.76 -17.84 3.96
C ASP A 296 -0.35 -16.62 4.81
N ALA A 297 0.94 -16.37 5.03
CA ALA A 297 1.40 -15.23 5.80
C ALA A 297 0.96 -13.88 5.20
N LEU A 298 0.95 -13.73 3.87
CA LEU A 298 0.42 -12.55 3.18
C LEU A 298 -1.10 -12.41 3.37
N VAL A 299 -1.84 -13.52 3.28
CA VAL A 299 -3.28 -13.53 3.59
C VAL A 299 -3.52 -13.10 5.04
N ARG A 300 -2.75 -13.63 5.99
CA ARG A 300 -2.85 -13.29 7.42
C ARG A 300 -2.48 -11.84 7.73
N PHE A 301 -1.48 -11.29 7.03
CA PHE A 301 -1.15 -9.87 7.11
C PHE A 301 -2.37 -9.01 6.75
N VAL A 302 -3.02 -9.28 5.61
CA VAL A 302 -4.22 -8.51 5.20
C VAL A 302 -5.41 -8.79 6.13
N GLN A 303 -5.57 -10.02 6.61
CA GLN A 303 -6.60 -10.40 7.59
C GLN A 303 -6.43 -9.74 8.97
N ALA A 304 -5.25 -9.20 9.27
CA ALA A 304 -4.99 -8.49 10.51
C ALA A 304 -5.29 -6.98 10.45
N ILE A 305 -5.41 -6.38 9.26
CA ILE A 305 -5.86 -5.00 9.10
C ILE A 305 -7.27 -4.85 9.68
N GLU A 306 -7.51 -3.76 10.40
CA GLU A 306 -8.80 -3.51 11.05
C GLU A 306 -9.94 -3.52 10.03
N TYR A 307 -11.04 -4.18 10.36
CA TYR A 307 -12.25 -4.12 9.55
C TYR A 307 -13.10 -2.92 9.98
N GLY A 308 -13.43 -2.03 9.04
CA GLY A 308 -14.28 -0.88 9.32
C GLY A 308 -15.11 -0.47 8.11
N TYR A 309 -16.38 -0.12 8.34
CA TYR A 309 -17.29 0.32 7.29
C TYR A 309 -16.96 1.75 6.84
N ASP A 310 -17.26 2.07 5.58
CA ASP A 310 -16.98 3.39 5.01
C ASP A 310 -17.75 4.51 5.70
N ALA A 311 -18.99 4.23 6.13
CA ALA A 311 -19.82 5.20 6.83
C ALA A 311 -19.12 5.67 8.11
N ASP A 312 -18.48 4.76 8.84
CA ASP A 312 -17.82 5.04 10.11
C ASP A 312 -16.43 5.65 9.92
N THR A 313 -15.72 5.23 8.87
CA THR A 313 -14.29 5.50 8.71
C THR A 313 -13.98 6.67 7.79
N VAL A 314 -14.85 6.98 6.83
CA VAL A 314 -14.70 8.10 5.88
C VAL A 314 -15.99 8.92 5.70
N GLY A 315 -17.08 8.55 6.38
CA GLY A 315 -18.35 9.28 6.28
C GLY A 315 -19.02 9.13 4.91
N ALA A 316 -18.79 8.02 4.22
CA ALA A 316 -19.36 7.73 2.90
C ALA A 316 -20.09 6.39 2.91
N TYR A 317 -21.18 6.27 2.15
CA TYR A 317 -21.92 5.01 2.04
C TYR A 317 -21.09 3.88 1.41
N ASP A 318 -20.37 4.19 0.32
CA ASP A 318 -19.49 3.25 -0.37
C ASP A 318 -18.26 4.02 -0.87
N TYR A 319 -17.08 3.61 -0.41
CA TYR A 319 -15.81 4.26 -0.69
C TYR A 319 -14.73 3.21 -0.93
N HIS A 320 -14.13 3.24 -2.11
CA HIS A 320 -13.11 2.28 -2.51
C HIS A 320 -11.73 2.84 -2.20
N ARG A 321 -11.08 2.35 -1.14
CA ARG A 321 -9.70 2.70 -0.84
C ARG A 321 -8.76 1.99 -1.80
N THR A 322 -7.82 2.76 -2.34
CA THR A 322 -6.62 2.21 -2.99
C THR A 322 -5.72 1.49 -1.98
N VAL A 323 -4.71 0.78 -2.47
CA VAL A 323 -3.67 0.13 -1.64
C VAL A 323 -3.04 1.14 -0.67
N GLU A 324 -2.71 2.33 -1.17
CA GLU A 324 -2.11 3.43 -0.43
C GLU A 324 -3.02 3.91 0.71
N GLU A 325 -4.30 4.11 0.42
CA GLU A 325 -5.30 4.55 1.41
C GLU A 325 -5.55 3.49 2.47
N THR A 326 -5.70 2.22 2.08
CA THR A 326 -5.90 1.10 3.03
C THR A 326 -4.72 0.99 3.99
N LEU A 327 -3.49 1.08 3.47
CA LEU A 327 -2.29 1.03 4.30
C LEU A 327 -2.23 2.24 5.25
N VAL A 328 -2.32 3.46 4.73
CA VAL A 328 -2.24 4.65 5.58
C VAL A 328 -3.38 4.68 6.58
N ALA A 329 -4.60 4.29 6.23
CA ALA A 329 -5.72 4.26 7.15
C ALA A 329 -5.53 3.23 8.27
N GLY A 330 -4.94 2.08 7.97
CA GLY A 330 -4.83 0.94 8.87
C GLY A 330 -6.16 0.20 9.07
N VAL A 331 -7.16 0.53 8.25
CA VAL A 331 -8.53 0.03 8.30
C VAL A 331 -9.08 -0.06 6.88
N GLY A 332 -9.92 -1.05 6.62
CA GLY A 332 -10.67 -1.18 5.37
C GLY A 332 -11.79 -2.21 5.52
N ASP A 333 -12.79 -2.13 4.66
CA ASP A 333 -13.85 -3.14 4.61
C ASP A 333 -13.46 -4.32 3.70
N CYS A 334 -14.43 -5.14 3.31
CA CYS A 334 -14.18 -6.32 2.49
C CYS A 334 -13.49 -6.02 1.15
N LYS A 335 -13.85 -4.91 0.49
CA LYS A 335 -13.33 -4.59 -0.84
C LYS A 335 -11.93 -3.99 -0.78
N ASP A 336 -11.68 -3.11 0.18
CA ASP A 336 -10.38 -2.44 0.35
C ASP A 336 -9.26 -3.45 0.63
N ARG A 337 -9.58 -4.44 1.48
CA ARG A 337 -8.66 -5.52 1.85
C ARG A 337 -8.50 -6.52 0.71
N THR A 338 -9.55 -6.76 -0.08
CA THR A 338 -9.48 -7.56 -1.31
C THR A 338 -8.52 -6.96 -2.32
N TYR A 339 -8.54 -5.64 -2.55
CA TYR A 339 -7.62 -4.98 -3.49
C TYR A 339 -6.16 -5.08 -3.03
N LEU A 340 -5.90 -4.81 -1.75
CA LEU A 340 -4.54 -4.96 -1.19
C LEU A 340 -4.03 -6.38 -1.35
N LEU A 341 -4.84 -7.38 -1.02
CA LEU A 341 -4.45 -8.79 -1.15
C LEU A 341 -4.20 -9.18 -2.61
N ALA A 342 -5.04 -8.73 -3.54
CA ALA A 342 -4.88 -8.99 -4.96
C ALA A 342 -3.51 -8.49 -5.47
N GLY A 343 -3.16 -7.24 -5.15
CA GLY A 343 -1.87 -6.67 -5.52
C GLY A 343 -0.68 -7.43 -4.93
N LEU A 344 -0.76 -7.82 -3.64
CA LEU A 344 0.31 -8.58 -2.99
C LEU A 344 0.51 -9.97 -3.62
N LEU A 345 -0.58 -10.73 -3.82
CA LEU A 345 -0.49 -12.07 -4.39
C LEU A 345 -0.06 -12.05 -5.86
N HIS A 346 -0.54 -11.06 -6.63
CA HIS A 346 -0.07 -10.85 -7.99
C HIS A 346 1.44 -10.60 -8.04
N HIS A 347 1.98 -9.70 -7.21
CA HIS A 347 3.42 -9.45 -7.21
C HIS A 347 4.27 -10.59 -6.62
N ALA A 348 3.72 -11.38 -5.68
CA ALA A 348 4.47 -12.45 -5.02
C ALA A 348 4.52 -13.75 -5.82
N PHE A 349 3.46 -14.06 -6.55
CA PHE A 349 3.25 -15.37 -7.18
C PHE A 349 2.74 -15.29 -8.63
N ASP A 350 2.56 -14.09 -9.18
CA ASP A 350 1.91 -13.86 -10.49
C ASP A 350 0.52 -14.50 -10.58
N CYS A 351 -0.21 -14.50 -9.45
CA CYS A 351 -1.53 -15.12 -9.37
C CYS A 351 -2.51 -14.46 -10.34
N ARG A 352 -3.23 -15.29 -11.10
CA ARG A 352 -4.49 -14.92 -11.73
C ARG A 352 -5.54 -14.83 -10.64
N THR A 353 -6.10 -13.63 -10.49
CA THR A 353 -7.11 -13.36 -9.46
C THR A 353 -8.42 -12.90 -10.09
N ALA A 354 -9.47 -12.91 -9.27
CA ALA A 354 -10.79 -12.40 -9.61
C ALA A 354 -11.45 -11.74 -8.40
N LEU A 355 -12.36 -10.80 -8.64
CA LEU A 355 -13.31 -10.36 -7.61
C LEU A 355 -14.49 -11.32 -7.60
N LEU A 356 -14.74 -11.97 -6.46
CA LEU A 356 -15.89 -12.85 -6.26
C LEU A 356 -16.94 -12.11 -5.44
N PHE A 357 -18.13 -11.90 -6.02
CA PHE A 357 -19.19 -11.16 -5.38
C PHE A 357 -20.21 -12.09 -4.74
N GLN A 358 -20.46 -11.87 -3.45
CA GLN A 358 -21.64 -12.35 -2.73
C GLN A 358 -22.55 -11.15 -2.42
N SER A 359 -23.79 -11.40 -2.00
CA SER A 359 -24.70 -10.31 -1.66
C SER A 359 -24.16 -9.48 -0.48
N GLY A 360 -23.69 -8.26 -0.77
CA GLY A 360 -23.14 -7.34 0.21
C GLY A 360 -21.71 -7.62 0.64
N HIS A 361 -20.99 -8.50 -0.06
CA HIS A 361 -19.64 -8.89 0.30
C HIS A 361 -18.78 -9.20 -0.93
N VAL A 362 -17.49 -8.92 -0.86
CA VAL A 362 -16.54 -9.27 -1.93
C VAL A 362 -15.36 -10.03 -1.34
N LEU A 363 -14.92 -11.06 -2.06
CA LEU A 363 -13.75 -11.87 -1.73
C LEU A 363 -12.78 -11.85 -2.90
N LEU A 364 -11.54 -12.26 -2.63
CA LEU A 364 -10.58 -12.54 -3.68
C LEU A 364 -10.73 -14.00 -4.13
N GLY A 365 -10.86 -14.23 -5.43
CA GLY A 365 -10.68 -15.54 -6.03
C GLY A 365 -9.26 -15.67 -6.56
N VAL A 366 -8.61 -16.80 -6.30
CA VAL A 366 -7.30 -17.14 -6.90
C VAL A 366 -7.47 -18.37 -7.76
N HIS A 367 -6.89 -18.37 -8.96
CA HIS A 367 -6.94 -19.55 -9.83
C HIS A 367 -6.26 -20.74 -9.14
N PRO A 368 -6.86 -21.95 -9.12
CA PRO A 368 -6.35 -23.09 -8.35
C PRO A 368 -4.89 -23.44 -8.65
N ASP A 369 -4.49 -23.43 -9.92
CA ASP A 369 -3.10 -23.71 -10.33
C ASP A 369 -2.06 -22.72 -9.76
N ASP A 370 -2.50 -21.52 -9.36
CA ASP A 370 -1.62 -20.47 -8.86
C ASP A 370 -1.53 -20.49 -7.32
N VAL A 371 -2.31 -21.36 -6.64
CA VAL A 371 -2.26 -21.53 -5.19
C VAL A 371 -1.16 -22.55 -4.84
N PRO A 372 -0.08 -22.14 -4.15
CA PRO A 372 0.95 -23.07 -3.74
C PRO A 372 0.43 -24.06 -2.69
N ALA A 373 1.15 -25.18 -2.50
CA ALA A 373 0.79 -26.18 -1.51
C ALA A 373 0.75 -25.59 -0.08
N LEU A 374 -0.47 -25.31 0.40
CA LEU A 374 -0.73 -24.74 1.72
C LEU A 374 -0.49 -25.78 2.83
N PRO A 375 -0.26 -25.34 4.08
CA PRO A 375 -0.10 -26.26 5.22
C PRO A 375 -1.40 -26.95 5.65
N TYR A 376 -2.50 -26.73 4.94
CA TYR A 376 -3.82 -27.28 5.19
C TYR A 376 -4.57 -27.52 3.87
N ALA A 377 -5.55 -28.42 3.91
CA ALA A 377 -6.42 -28.69 2.78
C ALA A 377 -7.34 -27.49 2.50
N HIS A 378 -7.62 -27.28 1.22
CA HIS A 378 -8.58 -26.31 0.73
C HIS A 378 -9.20 -26.87 -0.55
N ASP A 379 -10.44 -26.50 -0.81
CA ASP A 379 -11.16 -26.89 -2.02
C ASP A 379 -11.50 -25.65 -2.83
N PRO A 380 -11.33 -25.67 -4.17
CA PRO A 380 -11.87 -24.63 -5.02
C PRO A 380 -13.40 -24.72 -5.05
N VAL A 381 -14.02 -23.59 -5.31
CA VAL A 381 -15.45 -23.49 -5.60
C VAL A 381 -15.66 -23.22 -7.09
N ARG A 382 -16.60 -23.96 -7.68
CA ARG A 382 -17.01 -23.73 -9.07
C ARG A 382 -17.99 -22.57 -9.14
N ILE A 383 -17.66 -21.54 -9.92
CA ILE A 383 -18.54 -20.39 -10.17
C ILE A 383 -18.72 -20.23 -11.68
N GLY A 384 -19.89 -20.67 -12.16
CA GLY A 384 -20.12 -20.86 -13.59
C GLY A 384 -19.26 -22.00 -14.14
N ASP A 385 -18.38 -21.66 -15.08
CA ASP A 385 -17.51 -22.64 -15.76
C ASP A 385 -16.09 -22.71 -15.19
N ASP A 386 -15.74 -21.81 -14.27
CA ASP A 386 -14.40 -21.74 -13.70
C ASP A 386 -14.38 -22.16 -12.23
N ASP A 387 -13.25 -22.75 -11.84
CA ASP A 387 -12.92 -23.03 -10.46
C ASP A 387 -12.06 -21.90 -9.89
N TRP A 388 -12.42 -21.45 -8.68
CA TRP A 388 -11.70 -20.42 -7.95
C TRP A 388 -11.45 -20.88 -6.52
N VAL A 389 -10.27 -20.62 -5.97
CA VAL A 389 -10.03 -20.77 -4.53
C VAL A 389 -10.40 -19.45 -3.85
N PRO A 390 -11.46 -19.40 -3.02
CA PRO A 390 -11.84 -18.19 -2.32
C PRO A 390 -10.83 -17.86 -1.23
N VAL A 391 -10.44 -16.59 -1.14
CA VAL A 391 -9.63 -16.06 -0.06
C VAL A 391 -10.41 -14.92 0.55
N GLU A 392 -10.87 -15.13 1.79
CA GLU A 392 -11.62 -14.16 2.59
C GLU A 392 -10.65 -13.22 3.30
N PRO A 393 -10.50 -11.96 2.87
CA PRO A 393 -9.58 -11.04 3.54
C PRO A 393 -10.19 -10.39 4.78
N SER A 394 -11.50 -10.45 4.97
CA SER A 394 -12.21 -9.70 6.02
C SER A 394 -12.26 -10.42 7.36
N LEU A 395 -12.20 -11.76 7.31
CA LEU A 395 -12.29 -12.64 8.47
C LEU A 395 -10.95 -13.34 8.67
N ARG A 396 -10.60 -13.65 9.93
CA ARG A 396 -9.42 -14.45 10.26
C ARG A 396 -9.70 -15.95 10.04
N VAL A 397 -9.79 -16.37 8.78
CA VAL A 397 -10.17 -17.74 8.37
C VAL A 397 -9.14 -18.33 7.40
N PRO A 398 -9.04 -19.67 7.27
CA PRO A 398 -8.14 -20.31 6.29
C PRO A 398 -8.51 -19.97 4.84
N VAL A 399 -7.53 -20.07 3.94
CA VAL A 399 -7.77 -20.05 2.48
C VAL A 399 -8.74 -21.17 2.09
N GLY A 400 -9.65 -20.90 1.17
CA GLY A 400 -10.74 -21.78 0.76
C GLY A 400 -12.03 -21.56 1.55
N TYR A 401 -11.98 -20.86 2.69
CA TYR A 401 -13.21 -20.54 3.44
C TYR A 401 -14.03 -19.49 2.71
N HIS A 402 -15.34 -19.73 2.62
CA HIS A 402 -16.33 -18.73 2.24
C HIS A 402 -17.66 -19.01 2.96
N THR A 403 -18.52 -18.00 3.05
CA THR A 403 -19.87 -18.19 3.60
C THR A 403 -20.74 -18.98 2.63
N SER A 404 -21.86 -19.53 3.11
CA SER A 404 -22.85 -20.23 2.27
C SER A 404 -23.67 -19.30 1.36
N ALA A 405 -23.43 -17.98 1.38
CA ALA A 405 -24.11 -17.06 0.49
C ALA A 405 -23.78 -17.38 -0.98
N PRO A 406 -24.76 -17.28 -1.90
CA PRO A 406 -24.51 -17.57 -3.31
C PRO A 406 -23.59 -16.52 -3.93
N PHE A 407 -22.67 -16.97 -4.78
CA PHE A 407 -21.91 -16.07 -5.66
C PHE A 407 -22.81 -15.53 -6.75
N ILE A 408 -22.89 -14.21 -6.85
CA ILE A 408 -23.77 -13.51 -7.80
C ILE A 408 -23.04 -13.10 -9.07
N ALA A 409 -21.74 -12.78 -8.95
CA ALA A 409 -20.93 -12.32 -10.07
C ALA A 409 -19.44 -12.60 -9.82
N VAL A 410 -18.69 -12.67 -10.91
CA VAL A 410 -17.23 -12.73 -10.94
C VAL A 410 -16.72 -11.66 -11.89
N TYR A 411 -15.68 -10.93 -11.47
CA TYR A 411 -14.89 -10.09 -12.37
C TYR A 411 -13.49 -10.66 -12.51
N ALA A 412 -13.12 -11.11 -13.71
CA ALA A 412 -11.82 -11.70 -13.99
C ALA A 412 -11.38 -11.35 -15.42
N GLY A 413 -10.10 -11.06 -15.63
CA GLY A 413 -9.54 -10.86 -16.97
C GLY A 413 -10.16 -9.72 -17.78
N GLY A 414 -10.71 -8.70 -17.13
CA GLY A 414 -11.40 -7.58 -17.81
C GLY A 414 -12.91 -7.80 -18.03
N GLU A 415 -13.44 -8.95 -17.62
CA GLU A 415 -14.81 -9.37 -17.96
C GLU A 415 -15.66 -9.67 -16.73
N TRP A 416 -16.93 -9.26 -16.81
CA TRP A 416 -17.97 -9.59 -15.84
C TRP A 416 -18.72 -10.85 -16.26
N ARG A 417 -18.93 -11.75 -15.30
CA ARG A 417 -19.80 -12.92 -15.45
C ARG A 417 -20.80 -12.96 -14.30
N TYR A 418 -22.07 -13.17 -14.61
CA TYR A 418 -23.16 -13.18 -13.64
C TYR A 418 -23.74 -14.60 -13.56
N HIS A 419 -23.94 -15.10 -12.33
CA HIS A 419 -24.19 -16.53 -12.11
C HIS A 419 -25.53 -16.82 -11.43
N ASP A 420 -26.11 -15.87 -10.70
CA ASP A 420 -27.41 -16.03 -10.06
C ASP A 420 -28.25 -14.75 -10.16
N ALA A 421 -29.04 -14.65 -11.24
CA ALA A 421 -29.93 -13.52 -11.48
C ALA A 421 -30.94 -13.30 -10.33
N SER A 422 -31.39 -14.38 -9.68
CA SER A 422 -32.36 -14.28 -8.59
C SER A 422 -31.73 -13.73 -7.31
N ALA A 423 -30.50 -14.13 -7.00
CA ALA A 423 -29.74 -13.57 -5.90
C ALA A 423 -29.30 -12.12 -6.15
N ILE A 424 -29.05 -11.73 -7.41
CA ILE A 424 -28.82 -10.32 -7.78
C ILE A 424 -30.05 -9.47 -7.43
N VAL A 425 -31.26 -9.90 -7.82
CA VAL A 425 -32.51 -9.18 -7.51
C VAL A 425 -32.73 -9.05 -6.01
N ARG A 426 -32.62 -10.16 -5.25
CA ARG A 426 -32.76 -10.11 -3.77
C ARG A 426 -31.69 -9.24 -3.11
N GLY A 427 -30.47 -9.24 -3.65
CA GLY A 427 -29.40 -8.38 -3.20
C GLY A 427 -29.72 -6.91 -3.44
N ALA A 428 -30.30 -6.57 -4.59
CA ALA A 428 -30.70 -5.20 -4.92
C ALA A 428 -31.70 -4.62 -3.93
N ASP A 429 -32.72 -5.40 -3.54
CA ASP A 429 -33.73 -4.96 -2.57
C ASP A 429 -33.10 -4.58 -1.22
N ARG A 430 -32.20 -5.42 -0.70
CA ARG A 430 -31.49 -5.15 0.57
C ARG A 430 -30.63 -3.89 0.52
N VAL A 431 -30.03 -3.61 -0.64
CA VAL A 431 -29.21 -2.41 -0.84
C VAL A 431 -30.06 -1.14 -0.85
N LEU A 432 -31.20 -1.19 -1.51
CA LEU A 432 -32.15 -0.08 -1.55
C LEU A 432 -32.69 0.24 -0.15
N GLU A 433 -32.99 -0.78 0.65
CA GLU A 433 -33.34 -0.62 2.06
C GLU A 433 -32.23 0.09 2.85
N THR A 434 -31.00 -0.43 2.78
CA THR A 434 -29.86 0.14 3.53
C THR A 434 -29.51 1.57 3.09
N PHE A 435 -29.63 1.88 1.79
CA PHE A 435 -29.40 3.23 1.27
C PHE A 435 -30.45 4.22 1.77
N THR A 436 -31.71 3.78 1.84
CA THR A 436 -32.81 4.60 2.36
C THR A 436 -32.57 4.95 3.83
N ASP A 437 -32.10 3.98 4.62
CA ASP A 437 -31.76 4.18 6.03
C ASP A 437 -30.53 5.07 6.25
N TYR A 438 -29.65 5.22 5.26
CA TYR A 438 -28.47 6.10 5.35
C TYR A 438 -28.76 7.56 4.97
N VAL A 439 -29.73 7.78 4.07
CA VAL A 439 -30.03 9.11 3.50
C VAL A 439 -31.09 9.86 4.31
N ILE A 440 -31.92 9.15 5.07
CA ILE A 440 -32.99 9.69 5.93
C ILE A 440 -32.50 9.72 7.37
#